data_AF-A0A4Y2ME58-F1
#
_entry.id   AF-A0A4Y2ME58-F1
#
_cell.length_a   1.000
_cell.length_b   1.000
_cell.length_c   1.000
_cell.angle_alpha   90.00
_cell.angle_beta   90.00
_cell.angle_gamma   90.00
#
_symmetry.space_group_name_H-M   'P 1'
#
loop_
_entity.id
_entity.type
_entity.pdbx_description
1 polymer ?
#
loop_
_entity_poly.entity_id
_entity_poly.type
_entity_poly.pdbx_seq_one_letter_code
_entity_poly.pdbx_strand_id
1 'polypeptide(L)'
;MPCKGLDVSEALDLFQELPSDTDSIVSNESSDTEEYSFSEIIESDSDEESIKDDEYKDINIPGLSHPIPIHWRKRGLVSKSIPDFDSEAGPSDEVLNMEDHSPIAIFLTFSVQLMENIVFQSNLYATQSGKSYSPLTLQELFLFLAINLTMGVKRLPSYRDYRSTNEILHDNFVSNLMPVKRFTWILGNLHLNDNTLAKKKRRYRF
;
A
#
# COMPACT_ATOMS: atom_id res chain seq x y z
N MET A 1 5.43 25.28 31.92
CA MET A 1 4.33 24.48 32.48
C MET A 1 4.60 23.03 32.10
N PRO A 2 5.00 22.14 33.02
CA PRO A 2 5.22 20.75 32.66
C PRO A 2 3.85 20.07 32.46
N CYS A 3 3.64 19.45 31.29
CA CYS A 3 2.51 18.55 31.09
C CYS A 3 2.67 17.37 32.06
N LYS A 4 1.85 17.34 33.10
CA LYS A 4 1.67 16.13 33.89
C LYS A 4 0.95 15.13 32.98
N GLY A 5 1.63 14.05 32.61
CA GLY A 5 0.97 12.91 31.97
C GLY A 5 -0.09 12.35 32.91
N LEU A 6 -1.17 11.80 32.35
CA LEU A 6 -2.21 11.12 33.13
C LEU A 6 -1.58 9.97 33.93
N ASP A 7 -1.98 9.85 35.19
CA ASP A 7 -1.57 8.73 36.03
C ASP A 7 -2.19 7.42 35.52
N VAL A 8 -1.54 6.30 35.79
CA VAL A 8 -1.96 4.97 35.30
C VAL A 8 -3.36 4.62 35.79
N SER A 9 -3.73 5.10 36.98
CA SER A 9 -5.08 4.95 37.54
C SER A 9 -6.13 5.72 36.75
N GLU A 10 -5.88 6.98 36.42
CA GLU A 10 -6.77 7.82 35.60
C GLU A 10 -6.95 7.26 34.18
N ALA A 11 -5.90 6.68 33.61
CA ALA A 11 -5.99 6.04 32.29
C ALA A 11 -6.90 4.80 32.31
N LEU A 12 -6.86 4.00 33.38
CA LEU A 12 -7.70 2.80 33.52
C LEU A 12 -9.17 3.13 33.73
N ASP A 13 -9.48 4.19 34.46
CA ASP A 13 -10.86 4.65 34.65
C ASP A 13 -11.44 5.17 33.32
N LEU A 14 -10.65 5.92 32.53
CA LEU A 14 -11.07 6.38 31.21
C LEU A 14 -11.37 5.20 30.26
N PHE A 15 -10.58 4.11 30.33
CA PHE A 15 -10.82 2.91 29.53
C PHE A 15 -12.11 2.17 29.91
N GLN A 16 -12.56 2.28 31.16
CA GLN A 16 -13.81 1.64 31.63
C GLN A 16 -15.05 2.48 31.28
N GLU A 17 -14.90 3.79 31.07
CA GLU A 17 -15.99 4.68 30.67
C GLU A 17 -16.30 4.66 29.16
N LEU A 18 -15.43 4.06 28.34
CA LEU A 18 -15.70 3.94 26.92
C LEU A 18 -16.84 2.94 26.66
N PRO A 19 -17.92 3.34 25.97
CA PRO A 19 -18.99 2.43 25.63
C PRO A 19 -18.45 1.29 24.75
N SER A 20 -18.84 0.06 25.07
CA SER A 20 -18.52 -1.11 24.26
C SER A 20 -19.24 -1.01 22.90
N ASP A 21 -18.49 -1.04 21.81
CA ASP A 21 -18.93 -0.88 20.40
C ASP A 21 -19.93 -1.94 19.87
N THR A 22 -20.63 -2.67 20.74
CA THR A 22 -21.47 -3.82 20.32
C THR A 22 -22.97 -3.54 20.14
N ASP A 23 -23.46 -2.32 20.38
CA ASP A 23 -24.88 -1.99 20.14
C ASP A 23 -25.06 -0.84 19.13
N SER A 24 -24.72 -1.08 17.86
CA SER A 24 -25.31 -0.33 16.75
C SER A 24 -26.54 -1.09 16.22
N ILE A 25 -27.68 -0.84 16.85
CA ILE A 25 -28.98 -1.25 16.32
C ILE A 25 -29.27 -0.35 15.11
N VAL A 26 -29.08 -0.89 13.90
CA VAL A 26 -29.57 -0.24 12.67
C VAL A 26 -31.09 -0.43 12.64
N SER A 27 -31.81 0.57 13.14
CA SER A 27 -33.24 0.70 12.95
C SER A 27 -33.53 0.83 11.47
N ASN A 28 -34.11 -0.21 10.89
CA ASN A 28 -34.51 -0.28 9.50
C ASN A 28 -35.88 0.40 9.35
N GLU A 29 -35.88 1.70 9.03
CA GLU A 29 -37.07 2.46 8.66
C GLU A 29 -36.91 2.91 7.20
N SER A 30 -37.84 2.48 6.35
CA SER A 30 -37.90 2.74 4.92
C SER A 30 -38.46 4.14 4.57
N SER A 31 -38.32 4.51 3.29
CA SER A 31 -38.90 5.67 2.56
C SER A 31 -37.91 6.84 2.41
N ASP A 32 -37.76 7.53 1.28
CA ASP A 32 -38.40 7.47 -0.02
C ASP A 32 -37.42 8.02 -1.08
N THR A 33 -37.64 7.56 -2.30
CA THR A 33 -37.12 7.97 -3.61
C THR A 33 -37.08 9.49 -3.81
N GLU A 34 -35.98 10.03 -4.38
CA GLU A 34 -36.06 11.06 -5.43
C GLU A 34 -34.79 11.03 -6.31
N GLU A 35 -35.03 10.99 -7.61
CA GLU A 35 -34.08 10.81 -8.71
C GLU A 35 -33.73 12.20 -9.26
N TYR A 36 -32.48 12.66 -9.12
CA TYR A 36 -32.08 13.98 -9.63
C TYR A 36 -31.24 13.85 -10.91
N SER A 37 -31.90 14.17 -12.03
CA SER A 37 -31.32 14.38 -13.35
C SER A 37 -30.55 15.69 -13.41
N PHE A 38 -29.32 15.68 -13.93
CA PHE A 38 -28.61 16.88 -14.34
C PHE A 38 -27.94 16.64 -15.70
N SER A 39 -28.66 17.00 -16.75
CA SER A 39 -28.15 17.13 -18.10
C SER A 39 -27.86 18.60 -18.43
N GLU A 40 -26.75 18.80 -19.15
CA GLU A 40 -26.35 19.95 -19.97
C GLU A 40 -25.84 21.23 -19.30
N ILE A 41 -24.50 21.42 -19.35
CA ILE A 41 -23.90 22.69 -19.78
C ILE A 41 -22.82 22.38 -20.82
N ILE A 42 -22.89 23.13 -21.92
CA ILE A 42 -22.17 23.01 -23.19
C ILE A 42 -20.72 23.56 -23.13
N GLU A 43 -19.90 22.98 -24.00
CA GLU A 43 -18.52 23.25 -24.45
C GLU A 43 -17.98 24.71 -24.47
N SER A 44 -16.66 24.81 -24.24
CA SER A 44 -15.77 25.64 -25.08
C SER A 44 -14.32 25.12 -25.06
N ASP A 45 -14.02 24.33 -26.11
CA ASP A 45 -12.80 24.22 -26.93
C ASP A 45 -11.43 24.79 -26.44
N SER A 46 -10.42 23.91 -26.28
CA SER A 46 -9.04 24.15 -26.76
C SER A 46 -8.19 22.87 -26.76
N ASP A 47 -7.86 22.41 -27.97
CA ASP A 47 -6.71 21.59 -28.40
C ASP A 47 -6.53 20.16 -27.85
N GLU A 48 -7.26 19.24 -28.50
CA GLU A 48 -7.01 17.79 -28.50
C GLU A 48 -5.68 17.44 -29.22
N GLU A 49 -4.69 16.96 -28.48
CA GLU A 49 -3.79 15.92 -29.01
C GLU A 49 -4.41 14.55 -28.69
N SER A 50 -4.96 13.93 -29.73
CA SER A 50 -5.52 12.57 -29.69
C SER A 50 -4.49 11.53 -29.23
N ILE A 51 -4.49 11.23 -27.94
CA ILE A 51 -3.84 10.03 -27.42
C ILE A 51 -4.70 8.85 -27.88
N LYS A 52 -4.19 8.09 -28.85
CA LYS A 52 -4.78 6.83 -29.28
C LYS A 52 -5.02 5.97 -28.03
N ASP A 53 -6.28 5.62 -27.81
CA ASP A 53 -6.71 4.63 -26.84
C ASP A 53 -6.16 3.25 -27.25
N ASP A 54 -4.90 3.02 -26.92
CA ASP A 54 -4.36 1.68 -26.87
C ASP A 54 -5.13 0.94 -25.76
N GLU A 55 -6.03 0.07 -26.19
CA GLU A 55 -6.75 -0.92 -25.40
C GLU A 55 -5.85 -1.49 -24.29
N TYR A 56 -6.00 -0.92 -23.10
CA TYR A 56 -5.18 -1.25 -21.94
C TYR A 56 -5.50 -2.67 -21.54
N LYS A 57 -4.62 -3.61 -21.91
CA LYS A 57 -4.65 -4.96 -21.37
C LYS A 57 -4.59 -4.84 -19.85
N ASP A 58 -5.70 -5.22 -19.21
CA ASP A 58 -5.77 -5.42 -17.77
C ASP A 58 -4.47 -6.08 -17.32
N ILE A 59 -3.80 -5.45 -16.36
CA ILE A 59 -2.65 -6.05 -15.70
C ILE A 59 -3.20 -7.33 -15.10
N ASN A 60 -2.90 -8.46 -15.75
CA ASN A 60 -3.31 -9.77 -15.30
C ASN A 60 -2.48 -10.10 -14.05
N ILE A 61 -2.87 -9.50 -12.93
CA ILE A 61 -2.38 -9.88 -11.61
C ILE A 61 -2.79 -11.34 -11.48
N PRO A 62 -1.85 -12.29 -11.32
CA PRO A 62 -2.18 -13.70 -11.20
C PRO A 62 -2.77 -14.00 -9.81
N GLY A 63 -3.90 -13.36 -9.49
CA GLY A 63 -4.81 -13.70 -8.42
C GLY A 63 -5.86 -14.68 -8.93
N LEU A 64 -6.38 -15.53 -8.04
CA LEU A 64 -7.52 -16.38 -8.40
C LEU A 64 -8.68 -15.48 -8.83
N SER A 65 -9.23 -15.74 -10.02
CA SER A 65 -10.44 -15.07 -10.54
C SER A 65 -11.68 -15.27 -9.66
N HIS A 66 -11.60 -16.17 -8.69
CA HIS A 66 -12.62 -16.47 -7.69
C HIS A 66 -11.93 -16.47 -6.33
N PRO A 67 -12.24 -15.52 -5.42
CA PRO A 67 -11.70 -15.56 -4.07
C PRO A 67 -12.16 -16.87 -3.43
N ILE A 68 -11.21 -17.72 -3.05
CA ILE A 68 -11.53 -18.89 -2.22
C ILE A 68 -12.18 -18.33 -0.95
N PRO A 69 -13.40 -18.75 -0.59
CA PRO A 69 -14.04 -18.28 0.63
C PRO A 69 -13.14 -18.61 1.83
N ILE A 70 -12.59 -17.57 2.46
CA ILE A 70 -11.74 -17.71 3.63
C ILE A 70 -12.65 -18.02 4.81
N HIS A 71 -12.73 -19.29 5.18
CA HIS A 71 -13.39 -19.69 6.41
C HIS A 71 -12.42 -19.57 7.58
N TRP A 72 -12.52 -18.45 8.29
CA TRP A 72 -11.88 -18.30 9.59
C TRP A 72 -12.54 -19.26 10.57
N ARG A 73 -11.80 -20.29 10.98
CA ARG A 73 -12.18 -21.17 12.08
C ARG A 73 -11.36 -20.75 13.30
N LYS A 74 -12.04 -20.55 14.43
CA LYS A 74 -11.35 -20.44 15.72
C LYS A 74 -10.59 -21.74 15.93
N ARG A 75 -9.26 -21.69 15.79
CA ARG A 75 -8.41 -22.80 16.21
C ARG A 75 -8.63 -22.89 17.72
N GLY A 76 -9.06 -24.06 18.23
CA GLY A 76 -9.16 -24.26 19.67
C GLY A 76 -7.87 -23.79 20.32
N LEU A 77 -7.95 -23.14 21.49
CA LEU A 77 -6.80 -22.68 22.25
C LEU A 77 -5.87 -23.89 22.46
N VAL A 78 -4.92 -24.07 21.55
CA VAL A 78 -3.78 -24.92 21.82
C VAL A 78 -3.07 -24.12 22.90
N SER A 79 -3.20 -24.58 24.15
CA SER A 79 -2.43 -24.09 25.28
C SER A 79 -0.96 -24.41 24.98
N LYS A 80 -0.38 -23.62 24.08
CA LYS A 80 1.05 -23.40 24.04
C LYS A 80 1.23 -22.34 25.10
N SER A 81 1.91 -22.68 26.20
CA SER A 81 2.46 -21.68 27.10
C SER A 81 3.15 -20.65 26.23
N ILE A 82 2.61 -19.43 26.21
CA ILE A 82 3.30 -18.30 25.56
C ILE A 82 4.61 -18.18 26.34
N PRO A 83 5.78 -18.23 25.68
CA PRO A 83 7.03 -18.01 26.38
C PRO A 83 6.97 -16.67 27.10
N ASP A 84 7.40 -16.63 28.37
CA ASP A 84 7.56 -15.37 29.07
C ASP A 84 8.62 -14.53 28.34
N PHE A 85 8.38 -13.22 28.24
CA PHE A 85 9.39 -12.30 27.71
C PHE A 85 10.48 -12.16 28.77
N ASP A 86 11.62 -12.79 28.53
CA ASP A 86 12.75 -12.90 29.45
C ASP A 86 13.90 -11.91 29.15
N SER A 87 13.76 -11.12 28.08
CA SER A 87 14.73 -10.11 27.66
C SER A 87 14.19 -8.69 27.75
N GLU A 88 15.08 -7.72 27.90
CA GLU A 88 14.73 -6.30 27.79
C GLU A 88 14.12 -5.98 26.42
N ALA A 89 13.08 -5.16 26.42
CA ALA A 89 12.41 -4.71 25.20
C ALA A 89 12.88 -3.30 24.84
N GLY A 90 13.15 -3.06 23.55
CA GLY A 90 13.56 -1.74 23.07
C GLY A 90 14.32 -1.82 21.74
N PRO A 91 14.78 -0.65 21.23
CA PRO A 91 15.74 -0.60 20.13
C PRO A 91 17.03 -1.34 20.52
N SER A 92 17.67 -1.98 19.55
CA SER A 92 18.97 -2.62 19.77
C SER A 92 20.06 -1.58 20.08
N ASP A 93 21.14 -2.03 20.74
CA ASP A 93 22.33 -1.20 20.96
C ASP A 93 22.89 -0.63 19.64
N GLU A 94 22.77 -1.37 18.55
CA GLU A 94 23.16 -0.89 17.22
C GLU A 94 22.41 0.37 16.82
N VAL A 95 21.09 0.43 17.06
CA VAL A 95 20.26 1.61 16.75
C VAL A 95 20.51 2.74 17.75
N LEU A 96 20.70 2.43 19.03
CA LEU A 96 20.95 3.43 20.08
C LEU A 96 22.32 4.12 19.92
N ASN A 97 23.30 3.43 19.36
CA ASN A 97 24.65 3.97 19.15
C ASN A 97 24.85 4.61 17.76
N MET A 98 23.81 4.70 16.92
CA MET A 98 23.88 5.43 15.65
C MET A 98 24.13 6.93 15.88
N GLU A 99 24.89 7.56 15.00
CA GLU A 99 25.10 9.02 15.04
C GLU A 99 23.84 9.79 14.58
N ASP A 100 23.11 9.24 13.60
CA ASP A 100 21.88 9.81 13.07
C ASP A 100 20.68 8.91 13.41
N HIS A 101 19.72 9.46 14.17
CA HIS A 101 18.45 8.82 14.50
C HIS A 101 17.27 9.34 13.66
N SER A 102 17.55 10.01 12.53
CA SER A 102 16.51 10.42 11.60
C SER A 102 15.69 9.19 11.13
N PRO A 103 14.38 9.36 10.85
CA PRO A 103 13.54 8.25 10.41
C PRO A 103 14.08 7.53 9.16
N ILE A 104 14.75 8.27 8.27
CA ILE A 104 15.37 7.70 7.08
C ILE A 104 16.62 6.87 7.41
N ALA A 105 17.48 7.33 8.34
CA ALA A 105 18.64 6.56 8.76
C ALA A 105 18.22 5.22 9.37
N ILE A 106 17.26 5.24 10.29
CA ILE A 106 16.71 4.04 10.92
C ILE A 106 16.11 3.09 9.87
N PHE A 107 15.33 3.62 8.92
CA PHE A 107 14.76 2.81 7.84
C PHE A 107 15.83 2.13 6.99
N LEU A 108 16.91 2.83 6.65
CA LEU A 108 17.97 2.30 5.81
C LEU A 108 18.79 1.20 6.50
N THR A 109 18.96 1.27 7.82
CA THR A 109 19.75 0.29 8.60
C THR A 109 19.34 -1.16 8.35
N PHE A 110 18.05 -1.45 8.16
CA PHE A 110 17.55 -2.81 7.92
C PHE A 110 17.06 -3.06 6.48
N SER A 111 16.87 -2.01 5.67
CA SER A 111 16.18 -2.13 4.37
C SER A 111 17.10 -2.09 3.16
N VAL A 112 18.31 -1.54 3.24
CA VAL A 112 19.16 -1.31 2.05
C VAL A 112 19.41 -2.61 1.27
N GLN A 113 19.86 -3.68 1.93
CA GLN A 113 20.12 -4.96 1.25
C GLN A 113 18.83 -5.58 0.68
N LEU A 114 17.69 -5.37 1.35
CA LEU A 114 16.40 -5.81 0.82
C LEU A 114 16.05 -5.05 -0.46
N MET A 115 16.27 -3.73 -0.50
CA MET A 115 15.99 -2.90 -1.67
C MET A 115 16.88 -3.27 -2.86
N GLU A 116 18.17 -3.51 -2.64
CA GLU A 116 19.08 -3.99 -3.68
C GLU A 116 18.63 -5.34 -4.27
N ASN A 117 18.20 -6.26 -3.41
CA ASN A 117 17.66 -7.54 -3.84
C ASN A 117 16.37 -7.39 -4.64
N ILE A 118 15.44 -6.51 -4.22
CA ILE A 118 14.22 -6.22 -4.97
C ILE A 118 14.56 -5.68 -6.36
N VAL A 119 15.49 -4.74 -6.46
CA VAL A 119 15.93 -4.17 -7.75
C VAL A 119 16.49 -5.27 -8.65
N PHE A 120 17.42 -6.08 -8.13
CA PHE A 120 18.03 -7.17 -8.87
C PHE A 120 16.97 -8.15 -9.39
N GLN A 121 16.09 -8.64 -8.51
CA GLN A 121 15.09 -9.64 -8.86
C GLN A 121 14.01 -9.08 -9.80
N SER A 122 13.62 -7.82 -9.67
CA SER A 122 12.65 -7.18 -10.56
C SER A 122 13.20 -7.00 -11.99
N ASN A 123 14.49 -6.64 -12.12
CA ASN A 123 15.16 -6.56 -13.41
C ASN A 123 15.38 -7.95 -14.04
N LEU A 124 15.74 -8.94 -13.23
CA LEU A 124 15.83 -10.33 -13.68
C LEU A 124 14.48 -10.83 -14.20
N TYR A 125 13.39 -10.57 -13.47
CA TYR A 125 12.02 -10.86 -13.89
C TYR A 125 11.68 -10.22 -15.24
N ALA A 126 11.96 -8.92 -15.40
CA ALA A 126 11.70 -8.20 -16.64
C ALA A 126 12.47 -8.80 -17.82
N THR A 127 13.73 -9.21 -17.59
CA THR A 127 14.57 -9.89 -18.58
C THR A 127 13.98 -11.24 -18.98
N GLN A 128 13.55 -12.03 -18.00
CA GLN A 128 12.92 -13.34 -18.22
C GLN A 128 11.56 -13.24 -18.94
N SER A 129 10.85 -12.10 -18.80
CA SER A 129 9.58 -11.85 -19.49
C SER A 129 9.73 -11.63 -20.99
N GLY A 130 10.96 -11.38 -21.48
CA GLY A 130 11.27 -11.17 -22.90
C GLY A 130 10.78 -9.83 -23.48
N LYS A 131 10.26 -8.93 -22.65
CA LYS A 131 9.81 -7.58 -23.09
C LYS A 131 10.96 -6.59 -22.98
N SER A 132 11.02 -5.64 -23.91
CA SER A 132 11.93 -4.50 -23.78
C SER A 132 11.56 -3.68 -22.53
N TYR A 133 12.57 -3.31 -21.73
CA TYR A 133 12.38 -2.55 -20.52
C TYR A 133 13.58 -1.64 -20.24
N SER A 134 13.35 -0.59 -19.45
CA SER A 134 14.42 0.20 -18.84
C SER A 134 14.71 -0.36 -17.44
N PRO A 135 15.98 -0.68 -17.11
CA PRO A 135 16.34 -1.21 -15.80
C PRO A 135 15.81 -0.35 -14.65
N LEU A 136 15.20 -0.99 -13.66
CA LEU A 136 14.87 -0.36 -12.38
C LEU A 136 16.17 -0.02 -11.65
N THR A 137 16.26 1.20 -11.16
CA THR A 137 17.36 1.64 -10.29
C THR A 137 16.94 1.64 -8.82
N LEU A 138 17.92 1.63 -7.92
CA LEU A 138 17.67 1.74 -6.48
C LEU A 138 16.98 3.07 -6.12
N GLN A 139 17.37 4.17 -6.75
CA GLN A 139 16.74 5.47 -6.58
C GLN A 139 15.27 5.45 -7.00
N GLU A 140 14.95 4.85 -8.15
CA GLU A 140 13.55 4.71 -8.59
C GLU A 140 12.73 3.84 -7.65
N LEU A 141 13.31 2.78 -7.06
CA LEU A 141 12.63 1.98 -6.06
C LEU A 141 12.34 2.79 -4.79
N PHE A 142 13.28 3.60 -4.32
CA PHE A 142 13.04 4.51 -3.19
C PHE A 142 11.95 5.55 -3.49
N LEU A 143 11.96 6.14 -4.70
CA LEU A 143 10.90 7.05 -5.15
C LEU A 143 9.54 6.34 -5.21
N PHE A 144 9.50 5.11 -5.71
CA PHE A 144 8.29 4.29 -5.75
C PHE A 144 7.75 4.03 -4.33
N LEU A 145 8.60 3.71 -3.36
CA LEU A 145 8.20 3.54 -1.96
C LEU A 145 7.73 4.85 -1.33
N ALA A 146 8.45 5.96 -1.57
CA ALA A 146 8.06 7.27 -1.09
C ALA A 146 6.65 7.65 -1.57
N ILE A 147 6.35 7.43 -2.85
CA ILE A 147 5.01 7.64 -3.42
C ILE A 147 3.98 6.77 -2.68
N ASN A 148 4.24 5.47 -2.46
CA ASN A 148 3.30 4.60 -1.74
C ASN A 148 3.05 5.05 -0.29
N LEU A 149 4.09 5.51 0.41
CA LEU A 149 3.96 6.07 1.76
C LEU A 149 3.11 7.36 1.74
N THR A 150 3.37 8.27 0.81
CA THR A 150 2.60 9.51 0.65
C THR A 150 1.13 9.23 0.34
N MET A 151 0.84 8.27 -0.54
CA MET A 151 -0.54 7.88 -0.87
C MET A 151 -1.27 7.25 0.33
N GLY A 152 -0.53 6.64 1.26
CA GLY A 152 -1.07 6.15 2.53
C GLY A 152 -1.48 7.26 3.48
N VAL A 153 -0.81 8.43 3.43
CA VAL A 153 -1.11 9.60 4.26
C VAL A 153 -2.22 10.45 3.65
N LYS A 154 -2.07 10.85 2.38
CA LYS A 154 -3.08 11.60 1.62
C LYS A 154 -3.71 10.63 0.63
N ARG A 155 -4.90 10.11 0.92
CA ARG A 155 -5.57 9.09 0.08
C ARG A 155 -6.52 9.72 -0.95
N LEU A 156 -6.37 9.34 -2.22
CA LEU A 156 -7.30 9.67 -3.32
C LEU A 156 -8.03 8.40 -3.80
N PRO A 157 -9.15 8.53 -4.55
CA PRO A 157 -9.92 7.37 -5.03
C PRO A 157 -9.09 6.38 -5.86
N SER A 158 -8.15 6.88 -6.66
CA SER A 158 -7.22 6.10 -7.48
C SER A 158 -5.79 6.62 -7.35
N TYR A 159 -4.80 5.72 -7.45
CA TYR A 159 -3.38 6.12 -7.51
C TYR A 159 -3.06 6.97 -8.76
N ARG A 160 -3.92 6.90 -9.79
CA ARG A 160 -3.82 7.72 -11.00
C ARG A 160 -4.24 9.17 -10.73
N ASP A 161 -5.11 9.39 -9.76
CA ASP A 161 -5.68 10.72 -9.46
C ASP A 161 -4.64 11.71 -8.97
N TYR A 162 -3.60 11.25 -8.28
CA TYR A 162 -2.45 12.08 -7.88
C TYR A 162 -1.72 12.75 -9.06
N ARG A 163 -1.93 12.23 -10.27
CA ARG A 163 -1.34 12.73 -11.52
C ARG A 163 -2.42 13.12 -12.53
N SER A 164 -3.65 13.32 -12.05
CA SER A 164 -4.77 13.80 -12.85
C SER A 164 -4.49 15.23 -13.33
N THR A 165 -5.06 15.60 -14.48
CA THR A 165 -5.09 16.99 -14.94
C THR A 165 -6.12 17.83 -14.18
N ASN A 166 -7.06 17.18 -13.47
CA ASN A 166 -8.02 17.86 -12.61
C ASN A 166 -7.30 18.44 -11.38
N GLU A 167 -7.32 19.77 -11.25
CA GLU A 167 -6.64 20.51 -10.18
C GLU A 167 -7.06 20.08 -8.77
N ILE A 168 -8.28 19.59 -8.58
CA ILE A 168 -8.79 19.12 -7.28
C ILE A 168 -8.08 17.83 -6.84
N LEU A 169 -7.74 16.97 -7.82
CA LEU A 169 -7.14 15.67 -7.59
C LEU A 169 -5.61 15.70 -7.73
N HIS A 170 -5.09 16.62 -8.54
CA HIS A 170 -3.66 16.73 -8.84
C HIS A 170 -2.83 16.92 -7.56
N ASP A 171 -1.75 16.15 -7.45
CA ASP A 171 -0.78 16.30 -6.38
C ASP A 171 0.60 16.61 -6.95
N ASN A 172 1.01 17.87 -6.83
CA ASN A 172 2.31 18.36 -7.33
C ASN A 172 3.51 17.61 -6.76
N PHE A 173 3.41 17.10 -5.54
CA PHE A 173 4.53 16.36 -4.94
C PHE A 173 4.65 14.99 -5.61
N VAL A 174 3.57 14.22 -5.67
CA VAL A 174 3.57 12.87 -6.25
C VAL A 174 3.78 12.88 -7.77
N SER A 175 3.23 13.88 -8.47
CA SER A 175 3.33 13.99 -9.94
C SER A 175 4.76 14.25 -10.41
N ASN A 176 5.52 15.05 -9.68
CA ASN A 176 6.90 15.39 -10.02
C ASN A 176 7.92 14.28 -9.72
N LEU A 177 7.61 13.33 -8.83
CA LEU A 177 8.56 12.27 -8.44
C LEU A 177 8.74 11.19 -9.52
N MET A 178 7.66 10.81 -10.20
CA MET A 178 7.69 9.73 -11.19
C MET A 178 6.44 9.74 -12.09
N PRO A 179 6.56 9.53 -13.41
CA PRO A 179 5.40 9.40 -14.31
C PRO A 179 4.52 8.17 -14.00
N VAL A 180 3.20 8.26 -14.22
CA VAL A 180 2.23 7.16 -14.02
C VAL A 180 2.68 5.88 -14.72
N LYS A 181 3.18 5.99 -15.96
CA LYS A 181 3.61 4.85 -16.77
C LYS A 181 4.77 4.10 -16.13
N ARG A 182 5.75 4.82 -15.58
CA ARG A 182 6.90 4.19 -14.89
C ARG A 182 6.47 3.58 -13.56
N PHE A 183 5.66 4.30 -12.78
CA PHE A 183 5.08 3.76 -11.54
C PHE A 183 4.30 2.46 -11.78
N THR A 184 3.42 2.44 -12.79
CA THR A 184 2.61 1.27 -13.16
C THR A 184 3.50 0.12 -13.66
N TRP A 185 4.57 0.41 -14.39
CA TRP A 185 5.55 -0.60 -14.79
C TRP A 185 6.24 -1.23 -13.58
N ILE A 186 6.71 -0.43 -12.61
CA ILE A 186 7.33 -0.95 -11.39
C ILE A 186 6.33 -1.80 -10.61
N LEU A 187 5.10 -1.31 -10.42
CA LEU A 187 4.04 -2.02 -9.72
C LEU A 187 3.77 -3.43 -10.30
N GLY A 188 3.78 -3.56 -11.62
CA GLY A 188 3.54 -4.85 -12.31
C GLY A 188 4.77 -5.77 -12.45
N ASN A 189 5.98 -5.27 -12.19
CA ASN A 189 7.23 -6.02 -12.35
C ASN A 189 8.01 -6.20 -11.04
N LEU A 190 7.45 -5.74 -9.92
CA LEU A 190 8.07 -5.91 -8.60
C LEU A 190 8.22 -7.40 -8.29
N HIS A 191 9.45 -7.82 -8.04
CA HIS A 191 9.78 -9.23 -7.85
C HIS A 191 10.82 -9.42 -6.76
N LEU A 192 10.74 -10.57 -6.07
CA LEU A 192 11.53 -10.87 -4.87
C LEU A 192 12.32 -12.18 -4.97
N ASN A 193 12.17 -12.93 -6.06
CA ASN A 193 12.78 -14.26 -6.21
C ASN A 193 13.15 -14.54 -7.66
N ASP A 194 13.97 -15.54 -7.94
CA ASP A 194 14.19 -15.97 -9.31
C ASP A 194 13.05 -16.89 -9.79
N ASN A 195 12.40 -16.55 -10.90
CA ASN A 195 11.36 -17.39 -11.50
C ASN A 195 11.87 -18.74 -12.01
N THR A 196 13.15 -18.88 -12.32
CA THR A 196 13.71 -20.18 -12.76
C THR A 196 13.71 -21.20 -11.62
N LEU A 197 13.79 -20.72 -10.38
CA LEU A 197 13.77 -21.52 -9.16
C LEU A 197 12.37 -21.64 -8.56
N ALA A 198 11.41 -20.84 -9.06
CA ALA A 198 10.03 -20.89 -8.60
C ALA A 198 9.40 -22.26 -8.95
N LYS A 199 8.83 -22.93 -7.94
CA LYS A 199 8.11 -24.19 -8.16
C LYS A 199 6.96 -23.95 -9.15
N LYS A 200 6.88 -24.77 -10.21
CA LYS A 200 5.76 -24.73 -11.17
C LYS A 200 4.44 -24.82 -10.40
N LYS A 201 3.56 -23.81 -10.56
CA LYS A 201 2.19 -23.86 -10.05
C LYS A 201 1.53 -25.14 -10.59
N ARG A 202 1.19 -26.08 -9.71
CA ARG A 202 0.33 -27.23 -10.07
C ARG A 202 -1.02 -26.64 -10.46
N ARG A 203 -1.37 -26.70 -11.75
CA ARG A 203 -2.71 -26.37 -12.21
C ARG A 203 -3.63 -27.46 -11.69
N TYR A 204 -4.39 -27.19 -10.62
CA TYR A 204 -5.55 -28.00 -10.30
C TYR A 204 -6.54 -27.80 -11.43
N ARG A 205 -6.79 -28.87 -12.20
CA ARG A 205 -7.96 -28.96 -13.08
C ARG A 205 -9.13 -29.27 -12.15
N PHE A 206 -10.03 -28.30 -12.00
CA PHE A 206 -11.38 -28.56 -11.53
C PHE A 206 -12.25 -28.79 -12.77
#